data_AF-A0A0C9T6Z5-F1
#
_entry.id   AF-A0A0C9T6Z5-F1
#
_cell.length_a   1.000
_cell.length_b   1.000
_cell.length_c   1.000
_cell.angle_alpha   90.00
_cell.angle_beta   90.00
_cell.angle_gamma   90.00
#
_symmetry.space_group_name_H-M   'P 1'
#
loop_
_entity.id
_entity.type
_entity.pdbx_description
1 polymer ?
#
loop_
_entity_poly.entity_id
_entity_poly.type
_entity_poly.pdbx_seq_one_letter_code
_entity_poly.pdbx_strand_id
1 'polypeptide(L)'
;MCRARLPHSQKLTLQNQLDAIPTVGSSTWLGSWWASVKFLTKGPEVVQEGYEKYKGRPFKVADLYRWTVVLSGPQFVEEVRKASDDELSFAEAANDNMKLEYTLGHDIHYNPYHIPIIRSQLTRNLGILCPDIRDEIVTAFEETLDLRGNEWKSVPAVQTVQKVVCRTSNRIFVGLPLCRNPDWIDLNVQFTLDVVKGGLIIGLVPKVLAPLVARFMTSVPGSARRGMKHLGPIIEERRKHLGKAWAEKPNDFLSWLMDDPQGSQSSVRDLTLRILTLNFAAIH
;
A
#
# COMPACT_ATOMS: atom_id res chain seq x y z
N MET A 1 -4.73 -9.54 -6.06
CA MET A 1 -3.53 -10.21 -6.62
C MET A 1 -2.86 -10.94 -5.46
N CYS A 2 -2.52 -12.22 -5.61
CA CYS A 2 -1.87 -13.02 -4.57
C CYS A 2 -0.73 -13.86 -5.19
N ARG A 3 0.19 -14.33 -4.35
CA ARG A 3 1.29 -15.22 -4.74
C ARG A 3 1.03 -16.61 -4.20
N ALA A 4 1.13 -17.63 -5.05
CA ALA A 4 1.03 -19.01 -4.62
C ALA A 4 2.24 -19.40 -3.73
N ARG A 5 1.96 -19.93 -2.54
CA ARG A 5 2.95 -20.49 -1.63
C ARG A 5 3.02 -21.99 -1.86
N LEU A 6 4.08 -22.43 -2.57
CA LEU A 6 4.30 -23.84 -2.86
C LEU A 6 5.57 -24.34 -2.16
N PRO A 7 5.56 -25.60 -1.65
CA PRO A 7 6.77 -26.25 -1.15
C PRO A 7 7.90 -26.20 -2.18
N HIS A 8 9.15 -26.10 -1.71
CA HIS A 8 10.32 -25.97 -2.60
C HIS A 8 10.42 -27.08 -3.66
N SER A 9 9.96 -28.29 -3.33
CA SER A 9 9.89 -29.45 -4.22
C SER A 9 8.91 -29.31 -5.40
N GLN A 10 7.98 -28.35 -5.36
CA GLN A 10 6.95 -28.15 -6.38
C GLN A 10 7.22 -26.95 -7.31
N LYS A 11 8.31 -26.21 -7.11
CA LYS A 11 8.63 -25.02 -7.92
C LYS A 11 9.01 -25.33 -9.37
N LEU A 12 9.70 -26.44 -9.62
CA LEU A 12 10.03 -26.92 -10.97
C LEU A 12 8.78 -27.40 -11.73
N THR A 13 7.84 -28.02 -11.02
CA THR A 13 6.53 -28.43 -11.57
C THR A 13 5.64 -27.24 -11.91
N LEU A 14 5.76 -26.14 -11.18
CA LEU A 14 5.00 -24.90 -11.45
C LEU A 14 5.30 -24.33 -12.83
N GLN A 15 6.55 -24.38 -13.29
CA GLN A 15 6.92 -23.81 -14.60
C GLN A 15 6.26 -24.60 -15.74
N ASN A 16 6.24 -25.93 -15.63
CA ASN A 16 5.51 -26.81 -16.54
C ASN A 16 3.98 -26.61 -16.46
N GLN A 17 3.44 -26.30 -15.28
CA GLN A 17 2.01 -26.00 -15.10
C GLN A 17 1.60 -24.64 -15.67
N LEU A 18 2.49 -23.64 -15.61
CA LEU A 18 2.25 -22.33 -16.22
C LEU A 18 2.21 -22.40 -17.75
N ASP A 19 2.93 -23.33 -18.37
CA ASP A 19 2.92 -23.50 -19.82
C ASP A 19 1.58 -24.02 -20.38
N ALA A 20 0.79 -24.70 -19.54
CA ALA A 20 -0.57 -25.11 -19.88
C ALA A 20 -1.58 -23.94 -19.93
N ILE A 21 -1.24 -22.78 -19.32
CA ILE A 21 -2.12 -21.61 -19.28
C ILE A 21 -1.89 -20.77 -20.55
N PRO A 22 -2.96 -20.41 -21.29
CA PRO A 22 -2.82 -19.64 -22.52
C PRO A 22 -2.24 -18.25 -22.25
N THR A 23 -1.37 -17.80 -23.16
CA THR A 23 -0.66 -16.52 -23.04
C THR A 23 -1.31 -15.45 -23.89
N VAL A 24 -1.52 -14.26 -23.31
CA VAL A 24 -1.89 -13.06 -24.08
C VAL A 24 -0.62 -12.36 -24.53
N GLY A 25 -0.50 -12.06 -25.82
CA GLY A 25 0.73 -11.56 -26.43
C GLY A 25 1.63 -12.70 -26.90
N SER A 26 2.89 -12.73 -26.46
CA SER A 26 3.88 -13.73 -26.88
C SER A 26 4.53 -14.42 -25.68
N SER A 27 4.74 -15.73 -25.80
CA SER A 27 5.47 -16.56 -24.83
C SER A 27 6.96 -16.72 -25.15
N THR A 28 7.43 -16.18 -26.29
CA THR A 28 8.86 -16.19 -26.65
C THR A 28 9.66 -15.25 -25.74
N TRP A 29 10.96 -15.48 -25.54
CA TRP A 29 11.78 -14.65 -24.64
C TRP A 29 11.80 -13.16 -25.03
N LEU A 30 11.98 -12.83 -26.31
CA LEU A 30 11.94 -11.44 -26.79
C LEU A 30 10.50 -10.90 -26.84
N GLY A 31 9.54 -11.74 -27.23
CA GLY A 31 8.14 -11.35 -27.31
C GLY A 31 7.50 -11.11 -25.95
N SER A 32 7.91 -11.84 -24.91
CA SER A 32 7.43 -11.64 -23.54
C SER A 32 7.94 -10.33 -22.98
N TRP A 33 9.18 -9.92 -23.28
CA TRP A 33 9.69 -8.60 -22.90
C TRP A 33 8.85 -7.46 -23.51
N TRP A 34 8.57 -7.52 -24.82
CA TRP A 34 7.66 -6.57 -25.47
C TRP A 34 6.25 -6.61 -24.91
N ALA A 35 5.73 -7.80 -24.61
CA ALA A 35 4.43 -7.98 -23.99
C ALA A 35 4.39 -7.37 -22.58
N SER A 36 5.47 -7.48 -21.80
CA SER A 36 5.60 -6.84 -20.48
C SER A 36 5.59 -5.32 -20.58
N VAL A 37 6.29 -4.74 -21.57
CA VAL A 37 6.24 -3.28 -21.82
C VAL A 37 4.83 -2.84 -22.23
N LYS A 38 4.16 -3.63 -23.08
CA LYS A 38 2.76 -3.38 -23.46
C LYS A 38 1.83 -3.48 -22.25
N PHE A 39 2.02 -4.47 -21.37
CA PHE A 39 1.20 -4.63 -20.17
C PHE A 39 1.42 -3.51 -19.15
N LEU A 40 2.65 -3.02 -19.00
CA LEU A 40 2.96 -1.87 -18.14
C LEU A 40 2.30 -0.57 -18.62
N THR A 41 2.20 -0.36 -19.93
CA THR A 41 1.70 0.89 -20.52
C THR A 41 0.23 0.86 -20.93
N LYS A 42 -0.29 -0.34 -21.24
CA LYS A 42 -1.64 -0.61 -21.77
C LYS A 42 -2.25 -1.83 -21.07
N GLY A 43 -2.13 -1.84 -19.74
CA GLY A 43 -2.61 -2.93 -18.88
C GLY A 43 -4.08 -3.27 -19.09
N PRO A 44 -5.01 -2.28 -19.03
CA PRO A 44 -6.43 -2.53 -19.25
C PRO A 44 -6.72 -3.19 -20.59
N GLU A 45 -6.08 -2.75 -21.68
CA GLU A 45 -6.28 -3.31 -23.02
C GLU A 45 -5.75 -4.74 -23.13
N VAL A 46 -4.60 -5.05 -22.52
CA VAL A 46 -4.04 -6.41 -22.50
C VAL A 46 -4.92 -7.36 -21.69
N VAL A 47 -5.46 -6.92 -20.55
CA VAL A 47 -6.39 -7.73 -19.75
C VAL A 47 -7.71 -7.94 -20.49
N GLN A 48 -8.24 -6.90 -21.15
CA GLN A 48 -9.45 -6.99 -21.96
C GLN A 48 -9.27 -7.96 -23.13
N GLU A 49 -8.15 -7.90 -23.84
CA GLU A 49 -7.78 -8.84 -24.91
C GLU A 49 -7.78 -10.29 -24.40
N GLY A 50 -7.19 -10.52 -23.22
CA GLY A 50 -7.17 -11.83 -22.59
C GLY A 50 -8.55 -12.32 -22.17
N TYR A 51 -9.36 -11.43 -21.60
CA TYR A 51 -10.72 -11.74 -21.20
C TYR A 51 -11.59 -12.13 -22.39
N GLU A 52 -11.50 -11.39 -23.51
CA GLU A 52 -12.26 -11.69 -24.72
C GLU A 52 -11.84 -13.03 -25.35
N LYS A 53 -10.54 -13.33 -25.40
CA LYS A 53 -10.01 -14.58 -25.97
C LYS A 53 -10.26 -15.81 -25.09
N TYR A 54 -10.22 -15.65 -23.77
CA TYR A 54 -10.21 -16.76 -22.81
C TYR A 54 -11.32 -16.66 -21.77
N LYS A 55 -12.45 -16.04 -22.13
CA LYS A 55 -13.59 -15.80 -21.23
C LYS A 55 -13.95 -17.04 -20.41
N GLY A 56 -13.99 -16.87 -19.08
CA GLY A 56 -14.31 -17.94 -18.14
C GLY A 56 -13.16 -18.90 -17.82
N ARG A 57 -11.98 -18.73 -18.43
CA ARG A 57 -10.77 -19.55 -18.22
C ARG A 57 -9.59 -18.70 -17.72
N PRO A 58 -8.60 -19.31 -17.04
CA PRO A 58 -7.35 -18.63 -16.71
C PRO A 58 -6.56 -18.29 -17.97
N PHE A 59 -5.87 -17.15 -17.94
CA PHE A 59 -4.85 -16.79 -18.94
C PHE A 59 -3.66 -16.13 -18.24
N LYS A 60 -2.50 -16.10 -18.87
CA LYS A 60 -1.31 -15.44 -18.33
C LYS A 60 -0.88 -14.25 -19.18
N VAL A 61 -0.43 -13.20 -18.50
CA VAL A 61 0.17 -12.01 -19.09
C VAL A 61 1.62 -11.91 -18.62
N ALA A 62 2.49 -11.44 -19.51
CA ALA A 62 3.87 -11.16 -19.16
C ALA A 62 3.91 -9.86 -18.33
N ASP A 63 4.45 -9.96 -17.13
CA ASP A 63 4.82 -8.83 -16.28
C ASP A 63 6.32 -8.57 -16.44
N LEU A 64 6.85 -7.47 -15.89
CA LEU A 64 8.26 -7.07 -16.08
C LEU A 64 9.28 -8.18 -15.73
N TYR A 65 8.97 -9.01 -14.73
CA TYR A 65 9.90 -10.01 -14.20
C TYR A 65 9.27 -11.40 -13.96
N ARG A 66 8.00 -11.58 -14.32
CA ARG A 66 7.26 -12.82 -14.05
C ARG A 66 6.05 -12.97 -14.96
N TRP A 67 5.41 -14.13 -14.87
CA TRP A 67 4.07 -14.34 -15.39
C TRP A 67 3.03 -14.00 -14.33
N THR A 68 1.99 -13.26 -14.73
CA THR A 68 0.81 -13.01 -13.90
C THR A 68 -0.36 -13.77 -14.49
N VAL A 69 -0.97 -14.65 -13.69
CA VAL A 69 -2.17 -15.41 -14.10
C VAL A 69 -3.41 -14.60 -13.74
N VAL A 70 -4.24 -14.33 -14.74
CA VAL A 70 -5.53 -13.65 -14.61
C VAL A 70 -6.64 -14.70 -14.65
N LEU A 71 -7.50 -14.65 -13.64
CA LEU A 71 -8.63 -15.57 -13.48
C LEU A 71 -9.92 -14.85 -13.87
N SER A 72 -10.54 -15.28 -14.98
CA SER A 72 -11.72 -14.60 -15.55
C SER A 72 -13.05 -15.30 -15.27
N GLY A 73 -13.03 -16.51 -14.71
CA GLY A 73 -14.22 -17.32 -14.43
C GLY A 73 -14.73 -17.15 -12.99
N PRO A 74 -16.05 -17.06 -12.76
CA PRO A 74 -16.62 -16.90 -11.40
C PRO A 74 -16.17 -17.98 -10.42
N GLN A 75 -16.03 -19.22 -10.87
CA GLN A 75 -15.54 -20.34 -10.05
C GLN A 75 -14.12 -20.09 -9.50
N PHE A 76 -13.21 -19.58 -10.34
CA PHE A 76 -11.84 -19.29 -9.94
C PHE A 76 -11.75 -18.08 -9.01
N VAL A 77 -12.65 -17.10 -9.19
CA VAL A 77 -12.76 -15.97 -8.26
C VAL A 77 -13.20 -16.47 -6.88
N GLU A 78 -14.18 -17.38 -6.82
CA GLU A 78 -14.62 -17.99 -5.57
C GLU A 78 -13.54 -18.87 -4.92
N GLU A 79 -12.75 -19.59 -5.70
CA GLU A 79 -11.59 -20.35 -5.21
C GLU A 79 -10.55 -19.41 -4.57
N VAL A 80 -10.17 -18.33 -5.25
CA VAL A 80 -9.22 -17.35 -4.69
C VAL A 80 -9.78 -16.67 -3.44
N ARG A 81 -11.09 -16.37 -3.42
CA ARG A 81 -11.74 -15.75 -2.26
C ARG A 81 -11.73 -16.67 -1.02
N LYS A 82 -11.76 -17.99 -1.23
CA LYS A 82 -11.78 -19.01 -0.16
C LYS A 82 -10.39 -19.54 0.23
N ALA A 83 -9.39 -19.32 -0.62
CA ALA A 83 -8.03 -19.77 -0.36
C ALA A 83 -7.46 -19.14 0.91
N SER A 84 -6.66 -19.92 1.64
CA SER A 84 -5.94 -19.46 2.81
C SER A 84 -4.70 -18.64 2.45
N ASP A 85 -4.18 -17.84 3.39
CA ASP A 85 -2.92 -17.09 3.20
C ASP A 85 -1.70 -18.02 3.02
N ASP A 86 -1.81 -19.30 3.43
CA ASP A 86 -0.80 -20.34 3.24
C ASP A 86 -0.81 -20.92 1.82
N GLU A 87 -1.91 -20.76 1.08
CA GLU A 87 -2.02 -21.14 -0.34
C GLU A 87 -1.76 -19.95 -1.24
N LEU A 88 -2.39 -18.81 -0.95
CA LEU A 88 -2.36 -17.57 -1.74
C LEU A 88 -2.08 -16.35 -0.86
N SER A 89 -0.83 -15.90 -0.83
CA SER A 89 -0.41 -14.78 0.00
C SER A 89 -0.51 -13.44 -0.73
N PHE A 90 -1.35 -12.53 -0.22
CA PHE A 90 -1.35 -11.13 -0.66
C PHE A 90 -0.06 -10.41 -0.26
N ALA A 91 0.43 -10.64 0.97
CA ALA A 91 1.62 -9.97 1.50
C ALA A 91 2.87 -10.26 0.66
N GLU A 92 3.05 -11.50 0.21
CA GLU A 92 4.16 -11.83 -0.69
C GLU A 92 3.99 -11.23 -2.08
N ALA A 93 2.78 -11.19 -2.62
CA ALA A 93 2.51 -10.53 -3.89
C ALA A 93 2.79 -9.01 -3.81
N ALA A 94 2.39 -8.37 -2.72
CA ALA A 94 2.67 -6.95 -2.49
C ALA A 94 4.18 -6.70 -2.40
N ASN A 95 4.93 -7.52 -1.66
CA ASN A 95 6.39 -7.41 -1.61
C ASN A 95 7.05 -7.68 -2.98
N ASP A 96 6.54 -8.66 -3.72
CA ASP A 96 7.05 -9.00 -5.04
C ASP A 96 6.87 -7.86 -6.06
N ASN A 97 5.76 -7.11 -5.98
CA ASN A 97 5.45 -5.94 -6.82
C ASN A 97 6.20 -4.68 -6.39
N MET A 98 6.15 -4.35 -5.09
CA MET A 98 6.54 -3.04 -4.56
C MET A 98 7.85 -3.08 -3.78
N LYS A 99 8.46 -4.26 -3.66
CA LYS A 99 9.71 -4.49 -2.93
C LYS A 99 9.64 -3.91 -1.52
N LEU A 100 8.51 -4.15 -0.85
CA LEU A 100 8.15 -3.58 0.46
C LEU A 100 9.22 -3.81 1.53
N GLU A 101 9.93 -4.94 1.50
CA GLU A 101 11.05 -5.20 2.41
C GLU A 101 12.17 -4.15 2.30
N TYR A 102 12.37 -3.61 1.09
CA TYR A 102 13.36 -2.59 0.78
C TYR A 102 12.78 -1.16 0.83
N THR A 103 11.50 -0.99 0.47
CA THR A 103 10.86 0.33 0.37
C THR A 103 10.13 0.76 1.63
N LEU A 104 9.48 -0.13 2.37
CA LEU A 104 8.84 0.19 3.66
C LEU A 104 9.70 -0.24 4.85
N GLY A 105 10.59 -1.22 4.63
CA GLY A 105 11.56 -1.71 5.59
C GLY A 105 11.24 -3.12 6.08
N HIS A 106 12.28 -3.80 6.55
CA HIS A 106 12.24 -5.20 6.97
C HIS A 106 11.17 -5.46 8.03
N ASP A 107 11.10 -4.65 9.10
CA ASP A 107 10.16 -4.84 10.20
C ASP A 107 8.70 -4.62 9.81
N ILE A 108 8.42 -3.80 8.79
CA ILE A 108 7.07 -3.61 8.25
C ILE A 108 6.61 -4.88 7.54
N HIS A 109 7.51 -5.51 6.78
CA HIS A 109 7.20 -6.71 6.01
C HIS A 109 7.11 -7.97 6.89
N TYR A 110 8.07 -8.18 7.77
CA TYR A 110 8.19 -9.41 8.57
C TYR A 110 7.49 -9.36 9.93
N ASN A 111 7.17 -8.16 10.43
CA ASN A 111 6.41 -7.98 11.67
C ASN A 111 5.21 -7.02 11.47
N PRO A 112 4.17 -7.45 10.74
CA PRO A 112 3.05 -6.58 10.35
C PRO A 112 1.98 -6.44 11.44
N TYR A 113 2.34 -6.31 12.72
CA TYR A 113 1.38 -6.18 13.83
C TYR A 113 0.43 -4.98 13.71
N HIS A 114 0.79 -3.98 12.91
CA HIS A 114 -0.04 -2.82 12.60
C HIS A 114 -1.33 -3.19 11.84
N ILE A 115 -1.32 -4.29 11.06
CA ILE A 115 -2.46 -4.77 10.27
C ILE A 115 -3.61 -5.27 11.15
N PRO A 116 -3.42 -6.23 12.08
CA PRO A 116 -4.52 -6.67 12.95
C PRO A 116 -5.03 -5.54 13.85
N ILE A 117 -4.17 -4.62 14.30
CA ILE A 117 -4.58 -3.46 15.11
C ILE A 117 -5.55 -2.57 14.34
N ILE A 118 -5.18 -2.11 13.13
CA ILE A 118 -6.07 -1.22 12.36
C ILE A 118 -7.38 -1.92 12.05
N ARG A 119 -7.35 -3.21 11.66
CA ARG A 119 -8.56 -3.98 11.34
C ARG A 119 -9.50 -4.08 12.53
N SER A 120 -8.97 -4.38 13.72
CA SER A 120 -9.80 -4.54 14.91
C SER A 120 -10.30 -3.20 15.45
N GLN A 121 -9.39 -2.25 15.65
CA GLN A 121 -9.68 -1.00 16.33
C GLN A 121 -10.49 -0.04 15.46
N LEU A 122 -10.21 0.04 14.15
CA LEU A 122 -11.00 0.90 13.27
C LEU A 122 -12.46 0.44 13.21
N THR A 123 -12.70 -0.86 13.07
CA THR A 123 -14.06 -1.41 13.05
C THR A 123 -14.80 -1.14 14.36
N ARG A 124 -14.13 -1.31 15.50
CA ARG A 124 -14.74 -1.07 16.82
C ARG A 124 -15.05 0.41 17.07
N ASN A 125 -14.19 1.31 16.59
CA ASN A 125 -14.29 2.75 16.83
C ASN A 125 -15.03 3.50 15.72
N LEU A 126 -15.47 2.84 14.64
CA LEU A 126 -16.04 3.49 13.46
C LEU A 126 -17.21 4.41 13.81
N GLY A 127 -18.12 3.98 14.68
CA GLY A 127 -19.26 4.81 15.11
C GLY A 127 -18.84 6.11 15.80
N ILE A 128 -17.74 6.09 16.54
CA ILE A 128 -17.19 7.25 17.25
C ILE A 128 -16.43 8.17 16.29
N LEU A 129 -15.73 7.59 15.30
CA LEU A 129 -14.89 8.32 14.36
C LEU A 129 -15.67 8.90 13.17
N CYS A 130 -16.83 8.35 12.82
CA CYS A 130 -17.64 8.81 11.68
C CYS A 130 -17.91 10.33 11.66
N PRO A 131 -18.30 10.98 12.77
CA PRO A 131 -18.47 12.43 12.80
C PRO A 131 -17.18 13.19 12.44
N ASP A 132 -16.04 12.78 12.98
CA ASP A 132 -14.72 13.38 12.71
C ASP A 132 -14.27 13.18 11.27
N ILE A 133 -14.56 12.00 10.70
CA ILE A 133 -14.30 11.68 9.30
C ILE A 133 -15.13 12.58 8.39
N ARG A 134 -16.43 12.75 8.69
CA ARG A 134 -17.32 13.62 7.93
C ARG A 134 -16.88 15.07 8.00
N ASP A 135 -16.54 15.55 9.19
CA ASP A 135 -16.01 16.91 9.39
C ASP A 135 -14.77 17.17 8.52
N GLU A 136 -13.81 16.25 8.54
CA GLU A 136 -12.60 16.41 7.74
C GLU A 136 -12.87 16.31 6.24
N ILE A 137 -13.77 15.43 5.79
CA ILE A 137 -14.14 15.35 4.36
C ILE A 137 -14.72 16.68 3.88
N VAL A 138 -15.70 17.23 4.62
CA VAL A 138 -16.34 18.51 4.27
C VAL A 138 -15.31 19.62 4.25
N THR A 139 -14.53 19.77 5.33
CA THR A 139 -13.48 20.79 5.44
C THR A 139 -12.45 20.65 4.31
N ALA A 140 -12.00 19.43 4.01
CA ALA A 140 -11.01 19.20 2.97
C ALA A 140 -11.52 19.54 1.58
N PHE A 141 -12.80 19.27 1.27
CA PHE A 141 -13.41 19.68 0.02
C PHE A 141 -13.58 21.19 -0.06
N GLU A 142 -14.10 21.83 0.98
CA GLU A 142 -14.27 23.29 1.02
C GLU A 142 -12.95 24.02 0.78
N GLU A 143 -11.89 23.64 1.50
CA GLU A 143 -10.56 24.25 1.38
C GLU A 143 -9.85 23.90 0.07
N THR A 144 -10.08 22.70 -0.50
CA THR A 144 -9.39 22.28 -1.74
C THR A 144 -10.08 22.82 -2.98
N LEU A 145 -11.41 22.85 -2.99
CA LEU A 145 -12.17 23.38 -4.11
C LEU A 145 -12.15 24.91 -4.10
N ASP A 146 -12.12 25.55 -2.92
CA ASP A 146 -12.11 27.01 -2.75
C ASP A 146 -13.13 27.68 -3.69
N LEU A 147 -14.38 27.24 -3.57
CA LEU A 147 -15.48 27.75 -4.38
C LEU A 147 -15.98 29.05 -3.76
N ARG A 148 -15.99 30.13 -4.54
CA ARG A 148 -16.57 31.41 -4.13
C ARG A 148 -18.00 31.49 -4.68
N GLY A 149 -18.99 31.25 -3.83
CA GLY A 149 -20.40 31.23 -4.23
C GLY A 149 -20.75 30.03 -5.12
N ASN A 150 -21.65 30.23 -6.08
CA ASN A 150 -22.20 29.17 -6.94
C ASN A 150 -21.51 29.07 -8.31
N GLU A 151 -20.23 29.45 -8.40
CA GLU A 151 -19.49 29.39 -9.67
C GLU A 151 -18.95 27.97 -9.94
N TRP A 152 -19.02 27.56 -11.22
CA TRP A 152 -18.41 26.31 -11.66
C TRP A 152 -16.88 26.46 -11.78
N LYS A 153 -16.13 25.47 -11.31
CA LYS A 153 -14.66 25.45 -11.35
C LYS A 153 -14.15 24.10 -11.85
N SER A 154 -13.25 24.14 -12.84
CA SER A 154 -12.49 22.95 -13.24
C SER A 154 -11.40 22.67 -12.21
N VAL A 155 -11.32 21.42 -11.76
CA VAL A 155 -10.28 20.97 -10.82
C VAL A 155 -9.64 19.68 -11.31
N PRO A 156 -8.36 19.46 -10.99
CA PRO A 156 -7.68 18.21 -11.32
C PRO A 156 -8.22 17.08 -10.41
N ALA A 157 -9.23 16.35 -10.90
CA ALA A 157 -10.04 15.44 -10.07
C ALA A 157 -9.23 14.43 -9.26
N VAL A 158 -8.22 13.79 -9.88
CA VAL A 158 -7.38 12.78 -9.21
C VAL A 158 -6.60 13.41 -8.06
N GLN A 159 -5.92 14.52 -8.31
CA GLN A 159 -5.11 15.22 -7.31
C GLN A 159 -5.98 15.78 -6.17
N THR A 160 -7.16 16.30 -6.51
CA THR A 160 -8.13 16.79 -5.53
C THR A 160 -8.61 15.66 -4.62
N VAL A 161 -9.03 14.52 -5.19
CA VAL A 161 -9.49 13.37 -4.40
C VAL A 161 -8.36 12.78 -3.56
N GLN A 162 -7.15 12.64 -4.12
CA GLN A 162 -5.97 12.16 -3.36
C GLN A 162 -5.68 13.03 -2.13
N LYS A 163 -5.76 14.36 -2.28
CA LYS A 163 -5.56 15.29 -1.16
C LYS A 163 -6.65 15.13 -0.09
N VAL A 164 -7.92 15.02 -0.48
CA VAL A 164 -9.04 14.81 0.44
C VAL A 164 -8.92 13.47 1.17
N VAL A 165 -8.62 12.39 0.45
CA VAL A 165 -8.40 11.06 1.03
C VAL A 165 -7.22 11.10 2.01
N CYS A 166 -6.08 11.68 1.63
CA CYS A 166 -4.90 11.78 2.50
C CYS A 166 -5.22 12.50 3.82
N ARG A 167 -5.96 13.62 3.77
CA ARG A 167 -6.38 14.35 4.97
C ARG A 167 -7.32 13.53 5.84
N THR A 168 -8.34 12.94 5.22
CA THR A 168 -9.37 12.15 5.90
C THR A 168 -8.76 10.92 6.58
N SER A 169 -7.86 10.19 5.90
CA SER A 169 -7.14 9.07 6.48
C SER A 169 -6.24 9.53 7.63
N ASN A 170 -5.54 10.65 7.49
CA ASN A 170 -4.72 11.18 8.56
C ASN A 170 -5.52 11.67 9.77
N ARG A 171 -6.77 12.11 9.60
CA ARG A 171 -7.67 12.41 10.73
C ARG A 171 -7.83 11.21 11.65
N ILE A 172 -7.90 10.01 11.06
CA ILE A 172 -7.99 8.72 11.79
C ILE A 172 -6.61 8.29 12.30
N PHE A 173 -5.55 8.50 11.51
CA PHE A 173 -4.25 7.92 11.83
C PHE A 173 -3.46 8.69 12.88
N VAL A 174 -3.50 10.03 12.81
CA VAL A 174 -2.66 10.92 13.62
C VAL A 174 -3.43 12.07 14.27
N GLY A 175 -4.72 12.21 13.96
CA GLY A 175 -5.58 13.24 14.55
C GLY A 175 -5.24 14.67 14.11
N LEU A 176 -5.90 15.63 14.75
CA LEU A 176 -5.57 17.06 14.62
C LEU A 176 -4.42 17.44 15.56
N PRO A 177 -3.64 18.49 15.22
CA PRO A 177 -3.71 19.28 13.99
C PRO A 177 -2.92 18.64 12.82
N LEU A 178 -2.19 17.55 13.06
CA LEU A 178 -1.24 17.00 12.10
C LEU A 178 -1.89 16.54 10.79
N CYS A 179 -3.14 16.06 10.82
CA CYS A 179 -3.85 15.66 9.61
C CYS A 179 -4.07 16.79 8.60
N ARG A 180 -4.03 18.05 9.03
CA ARG A 180 -4.15 19.26 8.19
C ARG A 180 -2.80 19.91 7.87
N ASN A 181 -1.70 19.41 8.43
CA ASN A 181 -0.38 20.00 8.20
C ASN A 181 0.04 19.81 6.73
N PRO A 182 0.30 20.90 5.97
CA PRO A 182 0.62 20.79 4.55
C PRO A 182 1.88 19.97 4.26
N ASP A 183 2.91 20.07 5.12
CA ASP A 183 4.15 19.30 4.96
C ASP A 183 3.94 17.81 5.22
N TRP A 184 3.08 17.46 6.18
CA TRP A 184 2.68 16.08 6.44
C TRP A 184 1.87 15.49 5.28
N ILE A 185 0.91 16.25 4.73
CA ILE A 185 0.11 15.81 3.58
C ILE A 185 1.00 15.58 2.36
N ASP A 186 1.87 16.55 2.03
CA ASP A 186 2.83 16.41 0.93
C ASP A 186 3.77 15.22 1.14
N LEU A 187 4.29 15.02 2.36
CA LEU A 187 5.09 13.86 2.70
C LEU A 187 4.37 12.53 2.38
N ASN A 188 3.10 12.37 2.76
CA ASN A 188 2.37 11.12 2.55
C ASN A 188 2.10 10.84 1.06
N VAL A 189 1.76 11.89 0.30
CA VAL A 189 1.56 11.78 -1.15
C VAL A 189 2.89 11.42 -1.85
N GLN A 190 3.98 12.13 -1.53
CA GLN A 190 5.29 11.85 -2.11
C GLN A 190 5.82 10.47 -1.71
N PHE A 191 5.69 10.09 -0.43
CA PHE A 191 6.07 8.77 0.04
C PHE A 191 5.36 7.65 -0.73
N THR A 192 4.09 7.85 -1.08
CA THR A 192 3.34 6.89 -1.88
C THR A 192 3.94 6.69 -3.27
N LEU A 193 4.25 7.80 -3.95
CA LEU A 193 4.92 7.75 -5.26
C LEU A 193 6.31 7.13 -5.17
N ASP A 194 7.04 7.43 -4.10
CA ASP A 194 8.40 6.96 -3.87
C ASP A 194 8.48 5.47 -3.61
N VAL A 195 7.52 4.90 -2.88
CA VAL A 195 7.41 3.44 -2.67
C VAL A 195 7.15 2.73 -4.00
N VAL A 196 6.23 3.24 -4.83
CA VAL A 196 5.94 2.68 -6.15
C VAL A 196 7.16 2.75 -7.06
N LYS A 197 7.78 3.93 -7.19
CA LYS A 197 9.00 4.12 -7.99
C LYS A 197 10.15 3.25 -7.49
N GLY A 198 10.35 3.20 -6.17
CA GLY A 198 11.37 2.37 -5.53
C GLY A 198 11.17 0.89 -5.85
N GLY A 199 9.92 0.40 -5.78
CA GLY A 199 9.55 -0.97 -6.15
C GLY A 199 9.92 -1.32 -7.59
N LEU A 200 9.62 -0.42 -8.53
CA LEU A 200 9.96 -0.58 -9.94
C LEU A 200 11.49 -0.61 -10.16
N ILE A 201 12.21 0.37 -9.60
CA ILE A 201 13.68 0.48 -9.75
C ILE A 201 14.39 -0.73 -9.14
N ILE A 202 14.00 -1.14 -7.93
CA ILE A 202 14.60 -2.30 -7.27
C ILE A 202 14.23 -3.59 -7.99
N GLY A 203 13.05 -3.67 -8.60
CA GLY A 203 12.63 -4.80 -9.44
C GLY A 203 13.53 -5.01 -10.66
N LEU A 204 14.11 -3.94 -11.22
CA LEU A 204 14.97 -3.99 -12.42
C LEU A 204 16.36 -4.57 -12.14
N VAL A 205 16.81 -4.61 -10.89
CA VAL A 205 18.19 -5.00 -10.54
C VAL A 205 18.26 -6.42 -9.97
N PRO A 206 19.39 -7.14 -10.14
CA PRO A 206 19.60 -8.41 -9.47
C PRO A 206 19.47 -8.29 -7.94
N LYS A 207 18.93 -9.33 -7.29
CA LYS A 207 18.68 -9.34 -5.82
C LYS A 207 19.90 -8.95 -4.98
N VAL A 208 21.10 -9.29 -5.44
CA VAL A 208 22.37 -8.96 -4.74
C VAL A 208 22.61 -7.45 -4.67
N LEU A 209 22.15 -6.69 -5.67
CA LEU A 209 22.27 -5.23 -5.72
C LEU A 209 21.08 -4.49 -5.09
N ALA A 210 19.98 -5.19 -4.82
CA ALA A 210 18.76 -4.59 -4.28
C ALA A 210 18.98 -3.80 -2.97
N PRO A 211 19.77 -4.28 -1.97
CA PRO A 211 20.03 -3.49 -0.76
C PRO A 211 20.79 -2.18 -1.03
N LEU A 212 21.74 -2.21 -1.97
CA LEU A 212 22.54 -1.03 -2.35
C LEU A 212 21.66 -0.01 -3.05
N VAL A 213 20.90 -0.45 -4.06
CA VAL A 213 19.97 0.40 -4.81
C VAL A 213 18.89 0.95 -3.89
N ALA A 214 18.32 0.15 -2.99
CA ALA A 214 17.35 0.63 -2.01
C ALA A 214 17.92 1.76 -1.15
N ARG A 215 19.15 1.63 -0.67
CA ARG A 215 19.79 2.64 0.19
C ARG A 215 20.08 3.96 -0.52
N PHE A 216 20.51 3.92 -1.77
CA PHE A 216 21.01 5.11 -2.48
C PHE A 216 20.01 5.71 -3.47
N MET A 217 19.07 4.91 -3.98
CA MET A 217 18.16 5.31 -5.05
C MET A 217 16.70 5.47 -4.59
N THR A 218 16.36 5.08 -3.35
CA THR A 218 15.03 5.36 -2.78
C THR A 218 15.08 6.56 -1.85
N SER A 219 14.02 7.36 -1.84
CA SER A 219 13.83 8.49 -0.93
C SER A 219 13.30 8.07 0.44
N VAL A 220 12.99 6.78 0.65
CA VAL A 220 12.39 6.23 1.87
C VAL A 220 13.12 6.65 3.14
N PRO A 221 14.48 6.60 3.23
CA PRO A 221 15.18 7.09 4.42
C PRO A 221 14.95 8.58 4.69
N GLY A 222 14.86 9.38 3.63
CA GLY A 222 14.57 10.81 3.69
C GLY A 222 13.14 11.08 4.16
N SER A 223 12.17 10.37 3.58
CA SER A 223 10.75 10.46 3.94
C SER A 223 10.49 10.00 5.37
N ALA A 224 11.14 8.91 5.82
CA ALA A 224 11.11 8.48 7.21
C ALA A 224 11.67 9.56 8.15
N ARG A 225 12.79 10.21 7.78
CA ARG A 225 13.36 11.31 8.56
C ARG A 225 12.44 12.52 8.62
N ARG A 226 11.80 12.90 7.51
CA ARG A 226 10.80 13.99 7.48
C ARG A 226 9.58 13.63 8.33
N GLY A 227 9.09 12.39 8.26
CA GLY A 227 7.98 11.92 9.08
C GLY A 227 8.28 11.92 10.58
N MET A 228 9.50 11.52 10.97
CA MET A 228 9.93 11.57 12.36
C MET A 228 9.98 13.00 12.92
N LYS A 229 10.21 14.03 12.08
CA LYS A 229 10.15 15.42 12.55
C LYS A 229 8.74 15.83 12.98
N HIS A 230 7.71 15.25 12.37
CA HIS A 230 6.31 15.48 12.73
C HIS A 230 5.85 14.59 13.88
N LEU A 231 6.10 13.29 13.77
CA LEU A 231 5.59 12.31 14.72
C LEU A 231 6.44 12.18 15.98
N GLY A 232 7.74 12.50 15.92
CA GLY A 232 8.64 12.39 17.06
C GLY A 232 8.14 13.15 18.29
N PRO A 233 7.85 14.46 18.20
CA PRO A 233 7.32 15.22 19.33
C PRO A 233 6.03 14.64 19.89
N ILE A 234 5.11 14.17 19.03
CA ILE A 234 3.83 13.57 19.43
C ILE A 234 4.05 12.24 20.15
N ILE A 235 4.91 11.38 19.61
CA ILE A 235 5.23 10.07 20.20
C ILE A 235 5.89 10.25 21.57
N GLU A 236 6.89 11.13 21.68
CA GLU A 236 7.59 11.34 22.95
C GLU A 236 6.70 12.00 24.01
N GLU A 237 5.75 12.85 23.60
CA GLU A 237 4.75 13.40 24.51
C GLU A 237 3.81 12.31 25.03
N ARG A 238 3.22 11.51 24.13
CA ARG A 238 2.36 10.37 24.48
C ARG A 238 3.04 9.34 25.37
N ARG A 239 4.35 9.09 25.17
CA ARG A 239 5.12 8.16 26.00
C ARG A 239 5.17 8.56 27.48
N LYS A 240 5.10 9.85 27.82
CA LYS A 240 5.09 10.33 29.21
C LYS A 240 3.83 9.90 29.99
N HIS A 241 2.79 9.53 29.25
CA HIS A 241 1.48 9.09 29.74
C HIS A 241 1.31 7.56 29.73
N LEU A 242 2.28 6.79 29.23
CA LEU A 242 2.22 5.34 29.27
C LEU A 242 2.13 4.83 30.71
N GLY A 243 1.21 3.90 30.96
CA GLY A 243 0.95 3.36 32.29
C GLY A 243 0.19 4.29 33.24
N LYS A 244 -0.32 5.43 32.76
CA LYS A 244 -1.12 6.38 33.55
C LYS A 244 -2.53 6.52 32.98
N ALA A 245 -3.49 6.87 33.83
CA ALA A 245 -4.80 7.30 33.36
C ALA A 245 -4.65 8.63 32.60
N TRP A 246 -4.87 8.61 31.30
CA TRP A 246 -4.82 9.79 30.44
C TRP A 246 -6.21 10.08 29.88
N ALA A 247 -6.91 11.03 30.51
CA ALA A 247 -8.29 11.37 30.18
C ALA A 247 -8.44 11.94 28.76
N GLU A 248 -7.45 12.69 28.28
CA GLU A 248 -7.47 13.37 26.98
C GLU A 248 -6.74 12.58 25.88
N LYS A 249 -6.60 11.27 26.05
CA LYS A 249 -5.91 10.43 25.09
C LYS A 249 -6.60 10.47 23.71
N PRO A 250 -5.89 10.82 22.64
CA PRO A 250 -6.43 10.77 21.29
C PRO A 250 -6.85 9.36 20.90
N ASN A 251 -8.07 9.22 20.39
CA ASN A 251 -8.56 7.98 19.82
C ASN A 251 -8.18 7.87 18.33
N ASP A 252 -6.88 7.69 18.06
CA ASP A 252 -6.34 7.57 16.71
C ASP A 252 -5.46 6.32 16.58
N PHE A 253 -5.10 5.99 15.33
CA PHE A 253 -4.30 4.80 15.07
C PHE A 253 -2.93 4.83 15.75
N LEU A 254 -2.29 6.00 15.84
CA LEU A 254 -1.01 6.14 16.53
C LEU A 254 -1.12 5.75 18.01
N SER A 255 -2.20 6.17 18.69
CA SER A 255 -2.48 5.73 20.06
C SER A 255 -2.70 4.22 20.14
N TRP A 256 -3.47 3.64 19.21
CA TRP A 256 -3.70 2.20 19.19
C TRP A 256 -2.42 1.39 18.95
N LEU A 257 -1.50 1.91 18.11
CA LEU A 257 -0.18 1.32 17.93
C LEU A 257 0.64 1.37 19.21
N MET A 258 0.65 2.50 19.91
CA MET A 258 1.44 2.68 21.13
C MET A 258 0.90 1.88 22.33
N ASP A 259 -0.38 1.50 22.29
CA ASP A 259 -1.01 0.63 23.30
C ASP A 259 -0.67 -0.84 23.14
N ASP A 260 -0.30 -1.26 21.93
CA ASP A 260 0.17 -2.62 21.70
C ASP A 260 1.53 -2.82 22.38
N PRO A 261 1.77 -3.97 23.06
CA PRO A 261 3.05 -4.25 23.71
C PRO A 261 4.25 -4.04 22.79
N GLN A 262 4.16 -4.41 21.51
CA GLN A 262 5.24 -4.21 20.55
C GLN A 262 5.43 -2.72 20.23
N GLY A 263 4.34 -2.00 19.96
CA GLY A 263 4.42 -0.58 19.62
C GLY A 263 4.84 0.31 20.79
N SER A 264 4.56 -0.09 22.04
CA SER A 264 5.04 0.62 23.24
C SER A 264 6.57 0.67 23.33
N GLN A 265 7.25 -0.36 22.81
CA GLN A 265 8.71 -0.49 22.79
C GLN A 265 9.34 -0.08 21.46
N SER A 266 8.53 0.11 20.41
CA SER A 266 9.00 0.51 19.09
C SER A 266 9.65 1.89 19.10
N SER A 267 10.70 2.06 18.32
CA SER A 267 11.33 3.37 18.09
C SER A 267 10.38 4.35 17.40
N VAL A 268 10.66 5.66 17.53
CA VAL A 268 9.94 6.71 16.79
C VAL A 268 9.94 6.43 15.28
N ARG A 269 11.07 5.91 14.77
CA ARG A 269 11.22 5.55 13.36
C ARG A 269 10.28 4.42 12.95
N ASP A 270 10.17 3.37 13.74
CA ASP A 270 9.32 2.21 13.43
C ASP A 270 7.84 2.61 13.45
N LEU A 271 7.40 3.33 14.48
CA LEU A 271 6.03 3.87 14.52
C LEU A 271 5.74 4.80 13.34
N THR A 272 6.69 5.68 13.00
CA THR A 272 6.57 6.58 11.84
C THR A 272 6.38 5.79 10.54
N LEU A 273 7.20 4.76 10.31
CA LEU A 273 7.10 3.94 9.10
C LEU A 273 5.77 3.19 9.01
N ARG A 274 5.21 2.73 10.13
CA ARG A 274 3.89 2.10 10.17
C ARG A 274 2.77 3.08 9.82
N ILE A 275 2.83 4.31 10.31
CA ILE A 275 1.89 5.37 9.93
C ILE A 275 2.01 5.71 8.44
N LEU A 276 3.22 5.87 7.92
CA LEU A 276 3.46 6.14 6.49
C LEU A 276 2.99 4.97 5.62
N THR A 277 3.15 3.73 6.08
CA THR A 277 2.67 2.52 5.40
C THR A 277 1.14 2.47 5.32
N LEU A 278 0.42 2.85 6.38
CA LEU A 278 -1.03 2.93 6.30
C LEU A 278 -1.51 4.07 5.40
N ASN A 279 -0.82 5.22 5.42
CA ASN A 279 -1.11 6.29 4.49
C ASN A 279 -0.90 5.86 3.03
N PHE A 280 0.21 5.16 2.76
CA PHE A 280 0.45 4.53 1.46
C PHE A 280 -0.72 3.64 1.03
N ALA A 281 -1.14 2.72 1.90
CA ALA A 281 -2.25 1.80 1.61
C ALA A 281 -3.61 2.49 1.47
N ALA A 282 -3.80 3.69 2.04
CA ALA A 282 -5.03 4.46 1.94
C ALA A 282 -5.09 5.34 0.67
N ILE A 283 -3.93 5.78 0.17
CA ILE A 283 -3.82 6.68 -0.99
C ILE A 283 -3.66 5.89 -2.30
N HIS A 284 -2.96 4.76 -2.26
CA HIS A 284 -2.70 3.89 -3.41
C HIS A 284 -3.87 2.93 -3.67
#